data_AF-A0A928LW39-F1
#
_entry.id   AF-A0A928LW39-F1
#
_cell.length_a   1.000
_cell.length_b   1.000
_cell.length_c   1.000
_cell.angle_alpha   90.00
_cell.angle_beta   90.00
_cell.angle_gamma   90.00
#
_symmetry.space_group_name_H-M   'P 1'
#
loop_
_entity.id
_entity.type
_entity.pdbx_description
1 polymer ?
#
loop_
_entity_poly.entity_id
_entity_poly.type
_entity_poly.pdbx_seq_one_letter_code
_entity_poly.pdbx_strand_id
1 'polypeptide(L)'
;MTNVSRQVLQKFEIRKSKQQKETFRAWLCEQLAAAGYAPQVEKHKSLYTSHNVVAGDPDKARVLLTAHYDTCAVLPFPNFITPRSLFWYLAYQLVIVVVFFAIVFAVTFGVTFGLMVLTDGEVGPGFGALAGYAVLLFCLWWMFDGKANRHTANDNTSGTVTLLEIALSLPQDLRENVCFVWFDNEERGLLGSAAFAGKHKEAKKNALVLNFDCVGDGDSLQFFPGKKVKKTEVTDLLRASFLPAGDKSVEVVEGFGFYPSDQAAFRRGVGVCALKKSR
;
A
#
# COMPACT_ATOMS: atom_id res chain seq x y z
N MET A 1 -7.86 1.46 -21.28
CA MET A 1 -7.30 2.59 -20.51
C MET A 1 -7.64 3.89 -21.19
N THR A 2 -8.41 4.73 -20.51
CA THR A 2 -8.82 6.06 -20.97
C THR A 2 -7.65 7.04 -21.04
N ASN A 3 -7.86 8.18 -21.71
CA ASN A 3 -6.89 9.28 -21.71
C ASN A 3 -6.67 9.87 -20.31
N VAL A 4 -7.70 9.87 -19.47
CA VAL A 4 -7.61 10.37 -18.08
C VAL A 4 -6.64 9.50 -17.28
N SER A 5 -6.78 8.18 -17.36
CA SER A 5 -5.89 7.25 -16.63
C SER A 5 -4.45 7.27 -17.11
N ARG A 6 -4.21 7.52 -18.41
CA ARG A 6 -2.84 7.77 -18.93
C ARG A 6 -2.16 8.95 -18.24
N GLN A 7 -2.91 9.99 -17.88
CA GLN A 7 -2.34 11.15 -17.19
C GLN A 7 -1.82 10.82 -15.80
N VAL A 8 -2.38 9.81 -15.12
CA VAL A 8 -1.88 9.35 -13.81
C VAL A 8 -0.43 8.87 -13.95
N LEU A 9 -0.15 8.04 -14.94
CA LEU A 9 1.20 7.52 -15.22
C LEU A 9 2.14 8.63 -15.73
N GLN A 10 1.65 9.56 -16.54
CA GLN A 10 2.51 10.58 -17.16
C GLN A 10 2.86 11.75 -16.24
N LYS A 11 1.91 12.17 -15.40
CA LYS A 11 2.02 13.41 -14.61
C LYS A 11 2.08 13.18 -13.11
N PHE A 12 1.53 12.06 -12.64
CA PHE A 12 1.29 11.84 -11.22
C PHE A 12 1.96 10.59 -10.69
N GLU A 13 2.91 9.97 -11.40
CA GLU A 13 3.55 8.72 -10.95
C GLU A 13 4.15 8.85 -9.54
N ILE A 14 4.70 10.02 -9.20
CA ILE A 14 5.32 10.29 -7.89
C ILE A 14 4.38 11.12 -7.02
N ARG A 15 3.93 10.55 -5.88
CA ARG A 15 2.98 11.16 -4.93
C ARG A 15 3.50 11.02 -3.50
N LYS A 16 4.74 11.49 -3.24
CA LYS A 16 5.39 11.41 -1.92
C LYS A 16 5.28 12.70 -1.12
N SER A 17 5.62 13.84 -1.73
CA SER A 17 5.62 15.12 -1.02
C SER A 17 4.20 15.62 -0.78
N LYS A 18 4.02 16.49 0.23
CA LYS A 18 2.71 17.09 0.54
C LYS A 18 2.10 17.78 -0.69
N GLN A 19 2.91 18.54 -1.42
CA GLN A 19 2.48 19.26 -2.62
C GLN A 19 2.09 18.31 -3.75
N GLN A 20 2.90 17.27 -4.04
CA GLN A 20 2.58 16.28 -5.06
C GLN A 20 1.25 15.58 -4.78
N LYS A 21 1.06 15.14 -3.52
CA LYS A 21 -0.17 14.51 -3.06
C LYS A 21 -1.37 15.46 -3.19
N GLU A 22 -1.19 16.73 -2.86
CA GLU A 22 -2.25 17.75 -2.97
C GLU A 22 -2.66 18.02 -4.42
N THR A 23 -1.69 18.20 -5.32
CA THR A 23 -1.95 18.37 -6.75
C THR A 23 -2.68 17.16 -7.33
N PHE A 24 -2.25 15.95 -6.97
CA PHE A 24 -2.91 14.73 -7.41
C PHE A 24 -4.37 14.64 -6.92
N ARG A 25 -4.62 14.89 -5.62
CA ARG A 25 -5.98 14.85 -5.07
C ARG A 25 -6.90 15.88 -5.74
N ALA A 26 -6.42 17.10 -5.94
CA ALA A 26 -7.20 18.15 -6.59
C ALA A 26 -7.59 17.74 -8.02
N TRP A 27 -6.62 17.23 -8.80
CA TRP A 27 -6.86 16.69 -10.13
C TRP A 27 -7.84 15.51 -10.10
N LEU A 28 -7.65 14.54 -9.20
CA LEU A 28 -8.53 13.37 -9.09
C LEU A 28 -9.97 13.78 -8.77
N CYS A 29 -10.17 14.70 -7.82
CA CYS A 29 -11.48 15.26 -7.50
C CYS A 29 -12.13 15.94 -8.70
N GLU A 30 -11.37 16.70 -9.51
CA GLU A 30 -11.88 17.32 -10.73
C GLU A 30 -12.37 16.27 -11.74
N GLN A 31 -11.58 15.21 -11.98
CA GLN A 31 -11.96 14.15 -12.91
C GLN A 31 -13.19 13.37 -12.44
N LEU A 32 -13.29 13.08 -11.13
CA LEU A 32 -14.45 12.40 -10.55
C LEU A 32 -15.71 13.27 -10.59
N ALA A 33 -15.58 14.58 -10.31
CA ALA A 33 -16.68 15.53 -10.42
C ALA A 33 -17.18 15.65 -11.86
N ALA A 34 -16.27 15.73 -12.84
CA ALA A 34 -16.61 15.73 -14.26
C ALA A 34 -17.33 14.44 -14.70
N ALA A 35 -17.04 13.32 -14.05
CA ALA A 35 -17.73 12.04 -14.27
C ALA A 35 -19.07 11.91 -13.52
N GLY A 36 -19.50 12.94 -12.78
CA GLY A 36 -20.77 12.99 -12.06
C GLY A 36 -20.74 12.39 -10.65
N TYR A 37 -19.57 12.27 -10.02
CA TYR A 37 -19.44 11.96 -8.60
C TYR A 37 -19.38 13.24 -7.76
N ALA A 38 -19.61 13.12 -6.45
CA ALA A 38 -19.39 14.19 -5.48
C ALA A 38 -18.19 13.84 -4.58
N PRO A 39 -16.94 13.89 -5.10
CA PRO A 39 -15.77 13.45 -4.36
C PRO A 39 -15.48 14.39 -3.18
N GLN A 40 -15.01 13.82 -2.07
CA GLN A 40 -14.62 14.54 -0.86
C GLN A 40 -13.20 14.17 -0.46
N VAL A 41 -12.43 15.16 -0.02
CA VAL A 41 -11.13 14.91 0.62
C VAL A 41 -11.35 14.87 2.13
N GLU A 42 -11.32 13.68 2.70
CA GLU A 42 -11.45 13.50 4.13
C GLU A 42 -10.10 13.63 4.84
N LYS A 43 -10.04 14.56 5.78
CA LYS A 43 -8.86 14.78 6.62
C LYS A 43 -9.00 13.99 7.91
N HIS A 44 -8.03 13.14 8.19
CA HIS A 44 -8.00 12.35 9.42
C HIS A 44 -6.71 12.62 10.19
N LYS A 45 -6.84 12.97 11.47
CA LYS A 45 -5.69 13.20 12.35
C LYS A 45 -5.25 11.88 12.96
N SER A 46 -3.98 11.52 12.76
CA SER A 46 -3.30 10.42 13.45
C SER A 46 -1.88 10.89 13.83
N LEU A 47 -0.89 10.00 13.90
CA LEU A 47 0.53 10.39 14.00
C LEU A 47 0.94 11.32 12.83
N TYR A 48 0.41 11.05 11.64
CA TYR A 48 0.46 11.94 10.48
C TYR A 48 -0.97 12.21 9.98
N THR A 49 -1.24 13.44 9.52
CA THR A 49 -2.55 13.74 8.95
C THR A 49 -2.67 13.11 7.56
N SER A 50 -3.63 12.22 7.38
CA SER A 50 -3.97 11.61 6.10
C SER A 50 -5.10 12.37 5.41
N HIS A 51 -5.04 12.40 4.08
CA HIS A 51 -6.05 13.03 3.21
C HIS A 51 -6.57 11.99 2.22
N ASN A 52 -7.60 11.26 2.61
CA ASN A 52 -8.20 10.24 1.76
C ASN A 52 -9.18 10.89 0.77
N VAL A 53 -9.21 10.42 -0.47
CA VAL A 53 -10.23 10.85 -1.45
C VAL A 53 -11.35 9.82 -1.45
N VAL A 54 -12.58 10.27 -1.24
CA VAL A 54 -13.77 9.42 -1.13
C VAL A 54 -14.77 9.85 -2.20
N ALA A 55 -15.29 8.91 -2.99
CA ALA A 55 -16.37 9.16 -3.93
C ALA A 55 -17.49 8.13 -3.73
N GLY A 56 -18.60 8.59 -3.14
CA GLY A 56 -19.72 7.76 -2.68
C GLY A 56 -19.94 7.90 -1.17
N ASP A 57 -20.93 7.18 -0.64
CA ASP A 57 -21.23 7.12 0.80
C ASP A 57 -20.64 5.84 1.40
N PRO A 58 -19.56 5.92 2.20
CA PRO A 58 -18.88 4.74 2.71
C PRO A 58 -19.71 3.95 3.73
N ASP A 59 -20.63 4.58 4.45
CA ASP A 59 -21.43 3.90 5.47
C ASP A 59 -22.70 3.25 4.90
N LYS A 60 -23.10 3.62 3.67
CA LYS A 60 -24.24 3.00 2.95
C LYS A 60 -23.83 2.06 1.82
N ALA A 61 -22.62 2.20 1.28
CA ALA A 61 -22.16 1.38 0.18
C ALA A 61 -22.12 -0.12 0.55
N ARG A 62 -22.51 -0.97 -0.39
CA ARG A 62 -22.40 -2.42 -0.26
C ARG A 62 -20.95 -2.89 -0.42
N VAL A 63 -20.22 -2.22 -1.34
CA VAL A 63 -18.83 -2.54 -1.67
C VAL A 63 -17.99 -1.26 -1.64
N LEU A 64 -16.85 -1.31 -0.97
CA LEU A 64 -15.80 -0.31 -1.07
C LEU A 64 -14.71 -0.83 -2.01
N LEU A 65 -14.39 -0.05 -3.04
CA LEU A 65 -13.26 -0.28 -3.92
C LEU A 65 -12.15 0.66 -3.50
N THR A 66 -11.01 0.12 -3.09
CA THR A 66 -9.95 0.91 -2.45
C THR A 66 -8.59 0.69 -3.11
N ALA A 67 -7.73 1.71 -3.03
CA ALA A 67 -6.31 1.63 -3.33
C ALA A 67 -5.61 2.75 -2.55
N HIS A 68 -4.30 2.65 -2.31
CA HIS A 68 -3.54 3.81 -1.86
C HIS A 68 -2.97 4.57 -3.04
N TYR A 69 -2.90 5.89 -2.90
CA TYR A 69 -2.32 6.74 -3.94
C TYR A 69 -0.94 7.25 -3.56
N ASP A 70 -0.50 7.18 -2.30
CA ASP A 70 0.83 7.64 -1.96
C ASP A 70 1.93 6.69 -2.46
N THR A 71 3.16 7.17 -2.43
CA THR A 71 4.33 6.45 -2.95
C THR A 71 5.45 6.37 -1.91
N CYS A 72 6.04 5.19 -1.75
CA CYS A 72 7.19 4.95 -0.88
C CYS A 72 8.44 5.79 -1.20
N ALA A 73 9.33 5.85 -0.21
CA ALA A 73 10.74 6.14 -0.45
C ALA A 73 11.42 4.94 -1.11
N VAL A 74 12.50 5.17 -1.84
CA VAL A 74 13.38 4.08 -2.31
C VAL A 74 13.99 3.43 -1.08
N LEU A 75 13.61 2.20 -0.79
CA LEU A 75 14.13 1.45 0.34
C LEU A 75 15.58 0.99 0.07
N PRO A 76 16.41 0.83 1.12
CA PRO A 76 17.78 0.32 0.97
C PRO A 76 17.81 -1.14 0.52
N PHE A 77 16.73 -1.89 0.76
CA PHE A 77 16.53 -3.25 0.30
C PHE A 77 15.17 -3.35 -0.42
N PRO A 78 15.02 -4.21 -1.44
CA PRO A 78 13.73 -4.39 -2.11
C PRO A 78 12.62 -4.77 -1.11
N ASN A 79 11.44 -4.17 -1.22
CA ASN A 79 10.28 -4.67 -0.50
C ASN A 79 9.83 -5.97 -1.17
N PHE A 80 9.90 -7.10 -0.46
CA PHE A 80 9.54 -8.40 -1.00
C PHE A 80 8.50 -9.06 -0.11
N ILE A 81 7.35 -9.34 -0.70
CA ILE A 81 6.23 -10.00 -0.05
C ILE A 81 5.99 -11.30 -0.82
N THR A 82 5.85 -12.42 -0.09
CA THR A 82 5.46 -13.72 -0.67
C THR A 82 4.10 -14.14 -0.13
N PRO A 83 2.99 -13.68 -0.75
CA PRO A 83 1.67 -13.81 -0.13
C PRO A 83 1.21 -15.25 0.09
N ARG A 84 1.79 -16.19 -0.67
CA ARG A 84 1.43 -17.61 -0.66
C ARG A 84 2.33 -18.47 0.25
N SER A 85 3.43 -17.92 0.78
CA SER A 85 4.35 -18.66 1.65
C SER A 85 4.83 -17.79 2.81
N LEU A 86 4.37 -18.09 4.02
CA LEU A 86 4.83 -17.41 5.24
C LEU A 86 6.30 -17.69 5.51
N PHE A 87 6.77 -18.91 5.23
CA PHE A 87 8.14 -19.31 5.46
C PHE A 87 9.12 -18.43 4.66
N TRP A 88 8.89 -18.29 3.35
CA TRP A 88 9.76 -17.47 2.50
C TRP A 88 9.69 -15.99 2.85
N TYR A 89 8.51 -15.50 3.25
CA TYR A 89 8.36 -14.14 3.74
C TYR A 89 9.21 -13.91 4.99
N LEU A 90 9.06 -14.77 6.01
CA LEU A 90 9.84 -14.67 7.25
C LEU A 90 11.34 -14.85 7.01
N ALA A 91 11.74 -15.77 6.14
CA ALA A 91 13.14 -15.98 5.79
C ALA A 91 13.75 -14.73 5.14
N TYR A 92 13.04 -14.10 4.19
CA TYR A 92 13.48 -12.86 3.56
C TYR A 92 13.59 -11.70 4.58
N GLN A 93 12.59 -11.54 5.44
CA GLN A 93 12.63 -10.52 6.50
C GLN A 93 13.79 -10.76 7.46
N LEU A 94 14.07 -12.02 7.82
CA LEU A 94 15.21 -12.37 8.66
C LEU A 94 16.54 -12.00 7.99
N VAL A 95 16.69 -12.23 6.68
CA VAL A 95 17.90 -11.83 5.93
C VAL A 95 18.11 -10.32 5.98
N ILE A 96 17.05 -9.52 5.75
CA ILE A 96 17.14 -8.05 5.87
C ILE A 96 17.59 -7.65 7.27
N VAL A 97 16.98 -8.24 8.30
CA VAL A 97 17.33 -7.97 9.70
C VAL A 97 18.80 -8.30 9.99
N VAL A 98 19.29 -9.45 9.53
CA VAL A 98 20.69 -9.86 9.72
C VAL A 98 21.65 -8.90 9.01
N VAL A 99 21.38 -8.54 7.75
CA VAL A 99 22.22 -7.59 6.99
C VAL A 99 22.23 -6.23 7.68
N PHE A 100 21.08 -5.77 8.16
CA PHE A 100 20.95 -4.52 8.89
C PHE A 100 21.79 -4.51 10.17
N PHE A 101 21.67 -5.55 11.00
CA PHE A 101 22.48 -5.67 12.22
C PHE A 101 23.97 -5.80 11.91
N ALA A 102 24.34 -6.47 10.81
CA ALA A 102 25.73 -6.57 10.38
C ALA A 102 26.32 -5.21 10.00
N ILE A 103 25.56 -4.34 9.31
CA ILE A 103 25.98 -2.97 8.97
C ILE A 103 26.19 -2.14 10.24
N VAL A 104 25.21 -2.15 11.15
CA VAL A 104 25.30 -1.40 12.42
C VAL A 104 26.48 -1.90 13.25
N PHE A 105 26.66 -3.23 13.33
CA PHE A 105 27.78 -3.84 14.03
C PHE A 105 29.12 -3.44 13.41
N ALA A 106 29.26 -3.53 12.08
CA ALA A 106 30.51 -3.18 11.39
C ALA A 106 30.91 -1.72 11.62
N VAL A 107 29.96 -0.78 11.55
CA VAL A 107 30.24 0.64 11.82
C VAL A 107 30.59 0.87 13.29
N THR A 108 29.80 0.31 14.20
CA THR A 108 30.04 0.44 15.65
C THR A 108 31.40 -0.11 16.03
N PHE A 109 31.72 -1.32 15.55
CA PHE A 109 33.00 -2.00 15.79
C PHE A 109 34.16 -1.23 15.17
N GLY A 110 34.04 -0.82 13.90
CA GLY A 110 35.09 -0.09 13.19
C GLY A 110 35.45 1.23 13.85
N VAL A 111 34.45 2.02 14.26
CA VAL A 111 34.65 3.28 14.98
C VAL A 111 35.23 3.03 16.38
N THR A 112 34.71 2.04 17.11
CA THR A 112 35.23 1.69 18.44
C THR A 112 36.70 1.29 18.36
N PHE A 113 37.03 0.34 17.50
CA PHE A 113 38.38 -0.20 17.35
C PHE A 113 39.35 0.87 16.84
N GLY A 114 38.96 1.63 15.80
CA GLY A 114 39.78 2.70 15.24
C GLY A 114 40.13 3.76 16.28
N LEU A 115 39.14 4.22 17.07
CA LEU A 115 39.39 5.21 18.11
C LEU A 115 40.15 4.64 19.30
N MET A 116 39.92 3.38 19.70
CA MET A 116 40.73 2.73 20.73
C MET A 116 42.22 2.74 20.37
N VAL A 117 42.55 2.46 19.09
CA VAL A 117 43.94 2.50 18.60
C VAL A 117 44.51 3.92 18.55
N LEU A 118 43.68 4.92 18.24
CA LEU A 118 44.14 6.31 18.07
C LEU A 118 44.21 7.11 19.39
N THR A 119 43.46 6.71 20.41
CA THR A 119 43.30 7.49 21.65
C THR A 119 43.66 6.68 22.90
N ASP A 120 44.49 5.64 22.77
CA ASP A 120 44.88 4.74 23.86
C ASP A 120 43.69 4.21 24.70
N GLY A 121 42.56 3.98 24.03
CA GLY A 121 41.35 3.40 24.64
C GLY A 121 40.41 4.37 25.36
N GLU A 122 40.72 5.67 25.47
CA GLU A 122 39.94 6.59 26.32
C GLU A 122 38.50 6.85 25.83
N VAL A 123 38.27 6.91 24.51
CA VAL A 123 36.97 7.37 23.97
C VAL A 123 36.28 6.40 23.01
N GLY A 124 36.92 5.30 22.64
CA GLY A 124 36.44 4.37 21.60
C GLY A 124 35.02 3.84 21.80
N PRO A 125 34.66 3.26 22.96
CA PRO A 125 33.32 2.70 23.19
C PRO A 125 32.19 3.74 23.05
N GLY A 126 32.40 4.96 23.55
CA GLY A 126 31.38 6.01 23.52
C GLY A 126 31.06 6.47 22.10
N PHE A 127 32.10 6.77 21.31
CA PHE A 127 31.92 7.18 19.91
C PHE A 127 31.45 6.04 19.01
N GLY A 128 31.86 4.80 19.28
CA GLY A 128 31.33 3.61 18.61
C GLY A 128 29.82 3.50 18.77
N ALA A 129 29.31 3.61 20.00
CA ALA A 129 27.88 3.58 20.28
C ALA A 129 27.13 4.73 19.60
N LEU A 130 27.68 5.95 19.64
CA LEU A 130 27.11 7.10 18.93
C LEU A 130 27.02 6.88 17.42
N ALA A 131 28.06 6.30 16.80
CA ALA A 131 28.05 5.95 15.39
C ALA A 131 26.98 4.90 15.07
N GLY A 132 26.84 3.87 15.91
CA GLY A 132 25.78 2.88 15.80
C GLY A 132 24.38 3.51 15.83
N TYR A 133 24.10 4.38 16.82
CA TYR A 133 22.83 5.10 16.89
C TYR A 133 22.60 6.04 15.70
N ALA A 134 23.64 6.71 15.22
CA ALA A 134 23.54 7.56 14.04
C ALA A 134 23.14 6.76 12.79
N VAL A 135 23.71 5.56 12.58
CA VAL A 135 23.31 4.66 11.49
C VAL A 135 21.85 4.22 11.64
N LEU A 136 21.42 3.85 12.85
CA LEU A 136 20.02 3.46 13.11
C LEU A 136 19.05 4.60 12.79
N LEU A 137 19.32 5.81 13.28
CA LEU A 137 18.50 6.99 13.03
C LEU A 137 18.47 7.36 11.55
N PHE A 138 19.61 7.26 10.87
CA PHE A 138 19.69 7.50 9.43
C PHE A 138 18.86 6.49 8.64
N CYS A 139 18.91 5.20 8.98
CA CYS A 139 18.11 4.18 8.32
C CYS A 139 16.61 4.37 8.57
N LEU A 140 16.20 4.71 9.80
CA LEU A 140 14.81 5.05 10.11
C LEU A 140 14.33 6.25 9.28
N TRP A 141 15.13 7.32 9.21
CA TRP A 141 14.84 8.47 8.37
C TRP A 141 14.74 8.09 6.90
N TRP A 142 15.67 7.29 6.38
CA TRP A 142 15.67 6.84 4.98
C TRP A 142 14.37 6.11 4.64
N MET A 143 13.94 5.17 5.49
CA MET A 143 12.72 4.38 5.25
C MET A 143 11.48 5.25 5.07
N PHE A 144 11.32 6.33 5.84
CA PHE A 144 10.12 7.17 5.80
C PHE A 144 10.24 8.40 4.89
N ASP A 145 11.41 9.02 4.84
CA ASP A 145 11.64 10.35 4.26
C ASP A 145 12.79 10.38 3.24
N GLY A 146 13.31 9.20 2.86
CA GLY A 146 14.26 9.05 1.76
C GLY A 146 13.69 9.51 0.41
N LYS A 147 14.53 9.43 -0.64
CA LYS A 147 14.16 9.86 -1.99
C LYS A 147 12.92 9.11 -2.49
N ALA A 148 12.00 9.80 -3.17
CA ALA A 148 10.80 9.17 -3.71
C ALA A 148 11.12 8.06 -4.72
N ASN A 149 10.41 6.93 -4.62
CA ASN A 149 10.45 5.89 -5.63
C ASN A 149 9.84 6.41 -6.95
N ARG A 150 10.51 6.14 -8.06
CA ARG A 150 10.08 6.53 -9.41
C ARG A 150 9.42 5.37 -10.17
N HIS A 151 9.48 4.16 -9.63
CA HIS A 151 8.93 2.96 -10.26
C HIS A 151 7.67 2.53 -9.50
N THR A 152 6.63 3.35 -9.61
CA THR A 152 5.38 3.20 -8.84
C THR A 152 4.19 2.82 -9.75
N ALA A 153 4.48 2.49 -11.01
CA ALA A 153 3.50 2.05 -11.99
C ALA A 153 2.68 0.86 -11.46
N ASN A 154 3.32 -0.12 -10.82
CA ASN A 154 2.63 -1.22 -10.17
C ASN A 154 2.19 -0.86 -8.74
N ASP A 155 3.10 -0.34 -7.92
CA ASP A 155 2.89 0.01 -6.51
C ASP A 155 2.82 1.54 -6.31
N ASN A 156 1.65 2.16 -6.16
CA ASN A 156 0.32 1.60 -6.43
C ASN A 156 -0.48 2.46 -7.41
N THR A 157 0.21 2.95 -8.46
CA THR A 157 -0.48 3.62 -9.58
C THR A 157 -1.45 2.68 -10.28
N SER A 158 -1.16 1.38 -10.31
CA SER A 158 -2.04 0.37 -10.90
C SER A 158 -3.41 0.29 -10.21
N GLY A 159 -3.45 0.25 -8.87
CA GLY A 159 -4.68 0.28 -8.09
C GLY A 159 -5.44 1.60 -8.26
N THR A 160 -4.71 2.73 -8.22
CA THR A 160 -5.27 4.06 -8.44
C THR A 160 -5.97 4.17 -9.81
N VAL A 161 -5.31 3.71 -10.87
CA VAL A 161 -5.86 3.69 -12.24
C VAL A 161 -7.03 2.72 -12.35
N THR A 162 -6.95 1.56 -11.70
CA THR A 162 -8.04 0.56 -11.68
C THR A 162 -9.31 1.16 -11.10
N LEU A 163 -9.23 1.79 -9.93
CA LEU A 163 -10.37 2.47 -9.32
C LEU A 163 -10.93 3.57 -10.23
N LEU A 164 -10.05 4.36 -10.85
CA LEU A 164 -10.47 5.45 -11.73
C LEU A 164 -11.19 4.94 -12.98
N GLU A 165 -10.67 3.91 -13.65
CA GLU A 165 -11.34 3.30 -14.82
C GLU A 165 -12.69 2.68 -14.43
N ILE A 166 -12.78 2.03 -13.26
CA ILE A 166 -14.05 1.50 -12.77
C ILE A 166 -15.03 2.65 -12.51
N ALA A 167 -14.62 3.72 -11.82
CA ALA A 167 -15.48 4.87 -11.55
C ALA A 167 -15.96 5.54 -12.85
N LEU A 168 -15.08 5.70 -13.85
CA LEU A 168 -15.45 6.31 -15.13
C LEU A 168 -16.39 5.44 -15.97
N SER A 169 -16.38 4.12 -15.78
CA SER A 169 -17.21 3.17 -16.54
C SER A 169 -18.45 2.69 -15.78
N LEU A 170 -18.56 2.96 -14.48
CA LEU A 170 -19.66 2.45 -13.65
C LEU A 170 -21.00 3.12 -14.02
N PRO A 171 -22.03 2.33 -14.38
CA PRO A 171 -23.38 2.83 -14.61
C PRO A 171 -23.95 3.60 -13.42
N GLN A 172 -24.71 4.66 -13.69
CA GLN A 172 -25.18 5.60 -12.66
C GLN A 172 -26.06 4.94 -11.60
N ASP A 173 -26.88 3.97 -11.99
CA ASP A 173 -27.76 3.16 -11.13
C ASP A 173 -27.00 2.30 -10.12
N LEU A 174 -25.75 1.94 -10.41
CA LEU A 174 -24.91 1.15 -9.49
C LEU A 174 -24.09 2.01 -8.53
N ARG A 175 -23.98 3.32 -8.77
CA ARG A 175 -23.09 4.21 -8.00
C ARG A 175 -23.48 4.35 -6.53
N GLU A 176 -24.76 4.23 -6.19
CA GLU A 176 -25.20 4.29 -4.79
C GLU A 176 -24.74 3.07 -3.95
N ASN A 177 -24.41 1.96 -4.61
CA ASN A 177 -24.00 0.72 -3.97
C ASN A 177 -22.47 0.61 -3.80
N VAL A 178 -21.71 1.52 -4.40
CA VAL A 178 -20.24 1.47 -4.47
C VAL A 178 -19.65 2.76 -3.92
N CYS A 179 -18.65 2.64 -3.05
CA CYS A 179 -17.85 3.77 -2.61
C CYS A 179 -16.39 3.55 -3.01
N PHE A 180 -15.80 4.54 -3.67
CA PHE A 180 -14.39 4.52 -4.05
C PHE A 180 -13.58 5.27 -3.02
N VAL A 181 -12.47 4.68 -2.56
CA VAL A 181 -11.58 5.34 -1.60
C VAL A 181 -10.12 5.22 -2.04
N TRP A 182 -9.47 6.36 -2.23
CA TRP A 182 -8.02 6.43 -2.41
C TRP A 182 -7.37 6.82 -1.08
N PHE A 183 -6.68 5.87 -0.45
CA PHE A 183 -6.03 6.06 0.85
C PHE A 183 -4.70 6.81 0.72
N ASP A 184 -4.40 7.62 1.74
CA ASP A 184 -3.13 8.33 1.90
C ASP A 184 -2.29 7.73 3.02
N ASN A 185 -0.97 7.77 2.89
CA ASN A 185 -0.02 7.30 3.90
C ASN A 185 -0.15 5.80 4.21
N GLU A 186 -0.41 4.97 3.20
CA GLU A 186 -0.34 3.52 3.31
C GLU A 186 1.11 3.11 3.63
N GLU A 187 2.05 3.71 2.89
CA GLU A 187 3.49 3.43 2.93
C GLU A 187 4.16 3.87 4.25
N ARG A 188 3.39 4.57 5.11
CA ARG A 188 3.78 4.97 6.46
C ARG A 188 3.15 4.10 7.55
N GLY A 189 2.56 2.96 7.17
CA GLY A 189 1.93 1.99 8.07
C GLY A 189 0.40 2.09 8.09
N LEU A 190 -0.24 2.09 6.92
CA LEU A 190 -1.70 2.00 6.75
C LEU A 190 -2.48 3.14 7.44
N LEU A 191 -1.86 4.32 7.58
CA LEU A 191 -2.43 5.40 8.40
C LEU A 191 -3.75 5.94 7.82
N GLY A 192 -3.86 5.99 6.49
CA GLY A 192 -5.07 6.42 5.78
C GLY A 192 -6.26 5.51 6.03
N SER A 193 -6.10 4.22 5.77
CA SER A 193 -7.16 3.22 5.93
C SER A 193 -7.51 2.99 7.40
N ALA A 194 -6.53 2.95 8.29
CA ALA A 194 -6.77 2.80 9.73
C ALA A 194 -7.62 3.96 10.29
N ALA A 195 -7.28 5.20 9.93
CA ALA A 195 -8.01 6.38 10.39
C ALA A 195 -9.42 6.45 9.76
N PHE A 196 -9.52 6.14 8.47
CA PHE A 196 -10.81 6.04 7.77
C PHE A 196 -11.75 5.01 8.42
N ALA A 197 -11.25 3.80 8.67
CA ALA A 197 -12.02 2.75 9.32
C ALA A 197 -12.38 3.11 10.78
N GLY A 198 -11.56 3.93 11.45
CA GLY A 198 -11.87 4.49 12.77
C GLY A 198 -13.07 5.44 12.76
N LYS A 199 -13.19 6.27 11.71
CA LYS A 199 -14.31 7.20 11.51
C LYS A 199 -15.57 6.49 11.00
N HIS A 200 -15.45 5.66 9.97
CA HIS A 200 -16.56 4.95 9.32
C HIS A 200 -16.74 3.55 9.92
N LYS A 201 -17.33 3.50 11.11
CA LYS A 201 -17.48 2.25 11.88
C LYS A 201 -18.40 1.24 11.17
N GLU A 202 -19.42 1.72 10.45
CA GLU A 202 -20.31 0.84 9.69
C GLU A 202 -19.58 0.24 8.49
N ALA A 203 -18.85 1.06 7.72
CA ALA A 203 -17.97 0.58 6.65
C ALA A 203 -16.97 -0.46 7.16
N LYS A 204 -16.28 -0.17 8.28
CA LYS A 204 -15.31 -1.08 8.93
C LYS A 204 -15.91 -2.44 9.26
N LYS A 205 -17.16 -2.47 9.73
CA LYS A 205 -17.80 -3.67 10.25
C LYS A 205 -18.48 -4.50 9.16
N ASN A 206 -19.19 -3.83 8.24
CA ASN A 206 -20.21 -4.46 7.41
C ASN A 206 -19.89 -4.44 5.91
N ALA A 207 -19.18 -3.42 5.42
CA ALA A 207 -18.93 -3.28 3.99
C ALA A 207 -17.90 -4.30 3.49
N LEU A 208 -18.12 -4.84 2.29
CA LEU A 208 -17.12 -5.65 1.59
C LEU A 208 -16.07 -4.71 1.00
N VAL A 209 -14.81 -4.86 1.37
CA VAL A 209 -13.72 -4.02 0.87
C VAL A 209 -12.86 -4.82 -0.09
N LEU A 210 -12.73 -4.35 -1.33
CA LEU A 210 -11.78 -4.87 -2.32
C LEU A 210 -10.66 -3.84 -2.48
N ASN A 211 -9.47 -4.18 -1.97
CA ASN A 211 -8.31 -3.31 -2.01
C ASN A 211 -7.37 -3.72 -3.15
N PHE A 212 -7.23 -2.86 -4.15
CA PHE A 212 -6.39 -3.09 -5.32
C PHE A 212 -5.00 -2.52 -5.08
N ASP A 213 -4.03 -3.41 -5.01
CA ASP A 213 -2.64 -3.09 -4.74
C ASP A 213 -1.73 -4.01 -5.54
N CYS A 214 -0.84 -3.41 -6.34
CA CYS A 214 0.04 -4.12 -7.26
C CYS A 214 -0.72 -5.00 -8.28
N VAL A 215 -1.71 -4.42 -8.97
CA VAL A 215 -2.58 -5.12 -9.95
C VAL A 215 -2.16 -4.94 -11.42
N GLY A 216 -1.01 -4.28 -11.66
CA GLY A 216 -0.52 -3.94 -13.00
C GLY A 216 0.49 -4.92 -13.61
N ASP A 217 1.23 -5.70 -12.80
CA ASP A 217 2.23 -6.68 -13.27
C ASP A 217 1.95 -8.08 -12.70
N GLY A 218 1.72 -9.07 -13.57
CA GLY A 218 1.46 -10.47 -13.19
C GLY A 218 0.54 -11.22 -14.16
N ASP A 219 0.50 -12.54 -14.04
CA ASP A 219 -0.26 -13.44 -14.91
C ASP A 219 -1.51 -14.01 -14.23
N SER A 220 -1.63 -13.81 -12.92
CA SER A 220 -2.75 -14.26 -12.11
C SER A 220 -3.23 -13.11 -11.22
N LEU A 221 -4.48 -12.68 -11.39
CA LEU A 221 -5.14 -11.79 -10.45
C LEU A 221 -5.59 -12.63 -9.24
N GLN A 222 -5.06 -12.34 -8.06
CA GLN A 222 -5.32 -13.11 -6.85
C GLN A 222 -6.08 -12.28 -5.82
N PHE A 223 -7.10 -12.89 -5.23
CA PHE A 223 -7.88 -12.33 -4.14
C PHE A 223 -7.48 -13.00 -2.82
N PHE A 224 -7.13 -12.20 -1.82
CA PHE A 224 -6.75 -12.60 -0.48
C PHE A 224 -7.85 -12.20 0.52
N PRO A 225 -8.93 -13.02 0.65
CA PRO A 225 -10.02 -12.71 1.55
C PRO A 225 -9.62 -12.86 3.02
N GLY A 226 -10.00 -11.88 3.84
CA GLY A 226 -9.89 -11.96 5.29
C GLY A 226 -10.74 -13.07 5.89
N LYS A 227 -10.48 -13.43 7.15
CA LYS A 227 -11.10 -14.57 7.85
C LYS A 227 -12.64 -14.59 7.81
N LYS A 228 -13.30 -13.42 7.75
CA LYS A 228 -14.76 -13.29 7.73
C LYS A 228 -15.39 -13.41 6.33
N VAL A 229 -14.58 -13.31 5.28
CA VAL A 229 -15.01 -13.42 3.87
C VAL A 229 -14.69 -14.79 3.31
N LYS A 230 -13.62 -15.40 3.79
CA LYS A 230 -13.10 -16.68 3.33
C LYS A 230 -14.11 -17.81 3.52
N LYS A 231 -14.32 -18.63 2.48
CA LYS A 231 -15.28 -19.75 2.44
C LYS A 231 -16.72 -19.31 2.76
N THR A 232 -17.14 -18.21 2.15
CA THR A 232 -18.51 -17.69 2.25
C THR A 232 -19.08 -17.47 0.84
N GLU A 233 -20.35 -17.12 0.72
CA GLU A 233 -20.97 -16.75 -0.56
C GLU A 233 -20.18 -15.66 -1.31
N VAL A 234 -19.47 -14.78 -0.60
CA VAL A 234 -18.67 -13.71 -1.21
C VAL A 234 -17.52 -14.29 -2.03
N THR A 235 -16.87 -15.37 -1.58
CA THR A 235 -15.78 -15.99 -2.36
C THR A 235 -16.29 -16.59 -3.66
N ASP A 236 -17.52 -17.10 -3.68
CA ASP A 236 -18.15 -17.63 -4.89
C ASP A 236 -18.58 -16.50 -5.83
N LEU A 237 -19.12 -15.41 -5.28
CA LEU A 237 -19.42 -14.20 -6.04
C LEU A 237 -18.16 -13.61 -6.70
N LEU A 238 -17.02 -13.58 -5.99
CA LEU A 238 -15.76 -13.12 -6.57
C LEU A 238 -15.33 -13.99 -7.76
N ARG A 239 -15.44 -15.32 -7.66
CA ARG A 239 -15.13 -16.23 -8.78
C ARG A 239 -16.06 -16.04 -9.97
N ALA A 240 -17.35 -15.84 -9.71
CA ALA A 240 -18.34 -15.63 -10.75
C ALA A 240 -18.20 -14.26 -11.43
N SER A 241 -17.73 -13.25 -10.69
CA SER A 241 -17.61 -11.86 -11.19
C SER A 241 -16.29 -11.60 -11.90
N PHE A 242 -15.20 -12.27 -11.51
CA PHE A 242 -13.88 -12.08 -12.09
C PHE A 242 -13.46 -13.31 -12.89
N LEU A 243 -13.75 -13.28 -14.19
CA LEU A 243 -13.44 -14.36 -15.11
C LEU A 243 -12.02 -14.22 -15.69
N PRO A 244 -11.31 -15.34 -15.92
CA PRO A 244 -10.07 -15.36 -16.69
C PRO A 244 -10.24 -14.73 -18.07
N ALA A 245 -9.23 -14.03 -18.56
CA ALA A 245 -9.23 -13.40 -19.87
C ALA A 245 -7.87 -13.61 -20.56
N GLY A 246 -7.90 -14.18 -21.78
CA GLY A 246 -6.67 -14.59 -22.48
C GLY A 246 -5.85 -15.57 -21.62
N ASP A 247 -4.54 -15.33 -21.51
CA ASP A 247 -3.62 -16.16 -20.73
C ASP A 247 -3.61 -15.85 -19.22
N LYS A 248 -4.38 -14.84 -18.80
CA LYS A 248 -4.46 -14.37 -17.41
C LYS A 248 -5.42 -15.26 -16.63
N SER A 249 -5.00 -15.74 -15.45
CA SER A 249 -5.87 -16.47 -14.52
C SER A 249 -6.43 -15.56 -13.42
N VAL A 250 -7.51 -16.01 -12.80
CA VAL A 250 -8.05 -15.41 -11.58
C VAL A 250 -8.11 -16.49 -10.50
N GLU A 251 -7.62 -16.18 -9.30
CA GLU A 251 -7.63 -17.11 -8.17
C GLU A 251 -8.18 -16.43 -6.91
N VAL A 252 -9.13 -17.08 -6.24
CA VAL A 252 -9.58 -16.68 -4.90
C VAL A 252 -8.93 -17.59 -3.87
N VAL A 253 -8.03 -17.02 -3.06
CA VAL A 253 -7.15 -17.77 -2.15
C VAL A 253 -7.92 -18.24 -0.91
N GLU A 254 -8.33 -19.51 -0.92
CA GLU A 254 -8.94 -20.18 0.24
C GLU A 254 -7.94 -20.94 1.12
N GLY A 255 -6.74 -21.19 0.61
CA GLY A 255 -5.62 -21.73 1.39
C GLY A 255 -4.95 -20.68 2.26
N PHE A 256 -3.74 -20.95 2.75
CA PHE A 256 -2.94 -19.90 3.38
C PHE A 256 -2.69 -18.75 2.39
N GLY A 257 -2.89 -17.51 2.83
CA GLY A 257 -2.68 -16.31 2.05
C GLY A 257 -2.53 -15.13 2.99
N PHE A 258 -1.43 -14.38 2.85
CA PHE A 258 -1.12 -13.21 3.64
C PHE A 258 -0.75 -12.06 2.71
N TYR A 259 -1.59 -11.03 2.66
CA TYR A 259 -1.31 -9.81 1.92
C TYR A 259 -1.49 -8.63 2.88
N PRO A 260 -0.42 -7.99 3.36
CA PRO A 260 -0.50 -6.86 4.27
C PRO A 260 -0.72 -5.55 3.48
N SER A 261 -1.95 -5.04 3.47
CA SER A 261 -2.30 -3.76 2.83
C SER A 261 -3.61 -3.22 3.46
N ASP A 262 -4.15 -2.12 2.94
CA ASP A 262 -5.24 -1.33 3.54
C ASP A 262 -6.51 -2.12 3.91
N GLN A 263 -6.82 -3.22 3.21
CA GLN A 263 -7.95 -4.09 3.54
C GLN A 263 -7.91 -4.61 4.98
N ALA A 264 -6.72 -4.68 5.60
CA ALA A 264 -6.54 -5.19 6.95
C ALA A 264 -7.27 -4.35 8.02
N ALA A 265 -7.56 -3.07 7.72
CA ALA A 265 -8.33 -2.20 8.61
C ALA A 265 -9.82 -2.58 8.71
N PHE A 266 -10.32 -3.43 7.79
CA PHE A 266 -11.74 -3.75 7.63
C PHE A 266 -12.04 -5.21 7.96
N ARG A 267 -13.20 -5.45 8.59
CA ARG A 267 -13.61 -6.80 9.03
C ARG A 267 -13.86 -7.74 7.85
N ARG A 268 -14.39 -7.21 6.74
CA ARG A 268 -14.67 -7.94 5.49
C ARG A 268 -13.78 -7.45 4.35
N GLY A 269 -12.48 -7.33 4.63
CA GLY A 269 -11.48 -6.93 3.64
C GLY A 269 -10.98 -8.09 2.76
N VAL A 270 -10.71 -7.78 1.49
CA VAL A 270 -10.10 -8.65 0.49
C VAL A 270 -8.99 -7.86 -0.21
N GLY A 271 -7.75 -8.34 -0.11
CA GLY A 271 -6.63 -7.77 -0.87
C GLY A 271 -6.66 -8.33 -2.29
N VAL A 272 -6.37 -7.51 -3.29
CA VAL A 272 -6.35 -7.88 -4.70
C VAL A 272 -5.01 -7.45 -5.27
N CYS A 273 -4.22 -8.42 -5.75
CA CYS A 273 -2.93 -8.17 -6.38
C CYS A 273 -2.72 -9.09 -7.59
N ALA A 274 -1.86 -8.68 -8.51
CA ALA A 274 -1.43 -9.50 -9.63
C ALA A 274 -0.10 -10.18 -9.28
N LEU A 275 -0.03 -11.50 -9.46
CA LEU A 275 1.16 -12.30 -9.21
C LEU A 275 1.58 -13.03 -10.49
N LYS A 276 2.89 -13.23 -10.68
CA LYS A 276 3.41 -14.09 -11.75
C LYS A 276 3.10 -15.55 -11.42
N LYS A 277 2.69 -16.32 -12.42
CA LYS A 277 2.53 -17.77 -12.26
C LYS A 277 3.91 -18.38 -11.97
N SER A 278 3.98 -19.33 -11.04
CA SER A 278 5.15 -20.20 -10.98
C SER A 278 5.21 -20.94 -12.31
N ARG A 279 6.29 -20.75 -13.06
CA ARG A 279 6.64 -21.67 -14.14
C ARG A 279 7.07 -23.01 -13.54
#